data_AF-A0A951HP23-F1
#
_entry.id   AF-A0A951HP23-F1
#
_cell.length_a   1.000
_cell.length_b   1.000
_cell.length_c   1.000
_cell.angle_alpha   90.00
_cell.angle_beta   90.00
_cell.angle_gamma   90.00
#
_symmetry.space_group_name_H-M   'P 1'
#
loop_
_entity.id
_entity.type
_entity.pdbx_description
1 polymer ?
#
loop_
_entity_poly.entity_id
_entity_poly.type
_entity_poly.pdbx_seq_one_letter_code
_entity_poly.pdbx_strand_id
1 'polypeptide(L)'
;MTMPVLTPGQPFASASPALLVENRLAPGSYRFELVVVDDSDNASVPAQLLVTVLNPPPPPPPPNQPPPPPPPGGGRFGIDKTVVLDPNLLNRLRTRTNG
;
A
#
# COMPACT_ATOMS: atom_id res chain seq x y z
N MET A 1 5.29 19.36 32.42
CA MET A 1 4.45 20.36 31.75
C MET A 1 3.34 19.63 31.02
N THR A 2 2.08 19.91 31.32
CA THR A 2 0.92 19.36 30.58
C THR A 2 0.65 20.23 29.37
N MET A 3 0.66 19.65 28.17
CA MET A 3 0.41 20.38 26.91
C MET A 3 -1.09 20.62 26.74
N PRO A 4 -1.53 21.84 26.37
CA PRO A 4 -2.95 22.12 26.13
C PRO A 4 -3.43 21.40 24.87
N VAL A 5 -4.55 20.67 24.98
CA VAL A 5 -5.24 20.06 23.83
C VAL A 5 -6.15 21.12 23.21
N LEU A 6 -5.96 21.42 21.93
CA LEU A 6 -6.86 22.31 21.21
C LEU A 6 -8.10 21.56 20.72
N THR A 7 -9.26 22.13 21.00
CA THR A 7 -10.51 21.71 20.38
C THR A 7 -10.80 22.63 19.20
N PRO A 8 -11.11 22.11 17.99
CA PRO A 8 -11.46 22.95 16.86
C PRO A 8 -12.60 23.93 17.20
N GLY A 9 -12.43 25.21 16.87
CA GLY A 9 -13.40 26.26 17.13
C GLY A 9 -13.49 26.76 18.58
N GLN A 10 -12.60 26.30 19.48
CA GLN A 10 -12.53 26.79 20.85
C GLN A 10 -11.28 27.66 21.07
N PRO A 11 -11.43 28.90 21.59
CA PRO A 11 -10.30 29.73 22.01
C PRO A 11 -9.52 29.09 23.16
N PHE A 12 -8.21 29.30 23.21
CA PHE A 12 -7.37 28.96 24.37
C PHE A 12 -6.47 30.15 24.73
N ALA A 13 -6.17 30.34 26.01
CA ALA A 13 -5.32 31.41 26.51
C ALA A 13 -4.06 30.83 27.17
N SER A 14 -2.88 31.40 26.88
CA SER A 14 -1.60 31.01 27.47
C SER A 14 -0.65 32.21 27.50
N ALA A 15 0.07 32.40 28.61
CA ALA A 15 1.11 33.43 28.75
C ALA A 15 2.40 33.08 27.98
N SER A 16 2.54 31.86 27.48
CA SER A 16 3.66 31.39 26.66
C SER A 16 3.14 30.32 25.70
N PRO A 17 2.46 30.71 24.62
CA PRO A 17 1.76 29.77 23.75
C PRO A 17 2.78 28.94 22.93
N ALA A 18 3.16 27.78 23.45
CA ALA A 18 3.78 26.72 22.67
C ALA A 18 2.70 25.72 22.27
N LEU A 19 2.25 25.81 21.03
CA LEU A 19 1.26 24.89 20.48
C LEU A 19 1.97 23.73 19.78
N LEU A 20 2.04 22.56 20.43
CA LEU A 20 2.34 21.32 19.73
C LEU A 20 1.01 20.71 19.30
N VAL A 21 0.72 20.76 18.00
CA VAL A 21 -0.41 20.03 17.43
C VAL A 21 -0.03 18.56 17.37
N GLU A 22 -0.20 17.84 18.48
CA GLU A 22 -0.09 16.37 18.51
C GLU A 22 -1.32 15.69 17.88
N ASN A 23 -2.33 16.48 17.52
CA ASN A 23 -3.46 15.98 16.76
C ASN A 23 -2.92 15.42 15.44
N ARG A 24 -3.08 14.11 15.23
CA ARG A 24 -2.80 13.47 13.94
C ARG A 24 -3.82 13.98 12.93
N LEU A 25 -3.62 15.20 12.46
CA LEU A 25 -4.46 15.84 11.45
C LEU A 25 -4.48 14.93 10.23
N ALA A 26 -5.69 14.67 9.73
CA ALA A 26 -5.83 13.98 8.45
C ALA A 26 -5.17 14.82 7.34
N PRO A 27 -4.69 14.19 6.27
CA PRO A 27 -4.17 14.91 5.10
C PRO A 27 -5.17 15.97 4.61
N GLY A 28 -4.67 17.18 4.36
CA GLY A 28 -5.51 18.33 4.06
C GLY A 28 -4.83 19.67 4.34
N SER A 29 -5.55 20.77 4.07
CA SER A 29 -5.08 22.14 4.29
C SER A 29 -5.74 22.74 5.53
N TYR A 30 -4.93 23.29 6.43
CA TYR A 30 -5.37 23.88 7.68
C TYR A 30 -4.89 25.33 7.78
N ARG A 31 -5.78 26.22 8.24
CA ARG A 31 -5.45 27.60 8.56
C ARG A 31 -5.49 27.78 10.07
N PHE A 32 -4.35 28.13 10.64
CA PHE A 32 -4.22 28.49 12.05
C PHE A 32 -4.25 30.00 12.17
N GLU A 33 -5.00 30.51 13.15
CA GLU A 33 -5.12 31.93 13.44
C GLU A 33 -4.75 32.17 14.90
N LEU A 34 -3.85 33.13 15.14
CA LEU A 34 -3.49 33.59 16.47
C LEU A 34 -4.02 35.01 16.65
N VAL A 35 -4.86 35.19 17.67
CA VAL A 35 -5.36 36.49 18.12
C VAL A 35 -4.90 36.67 19.56
N VAL A 36 -4.25 37.79 19.84
CA VAL A 36 -3.86 38.17 21.21
C VAL A 36 -4.90 39.14 21.72
N VAL A 37 -5.44 38.88 22.91
CA VAL A 37 -6.37 39.77 23.60
C VAL A 37 -5.67 40.30 24.85
N ASP A 38 -5.69 41.62 25.05
CA ASP A 38 -5.12 42.26 26.25
C ASP A 38 -6.10 42.27 27.43
N ASP A 39 -5.65 42.74 28.59
CA ASP A 39 -6.45 42.82 29.83
C ASP A 39 -7.62 43.82 29.73
N SER A 40 -7.70 44.60 28.65
CA SER A 40 -8.78 45.54 28.35
C SER A 40 -9.70 45.04 27.23
N ASP A 41 -9.65 43.73 26.92
CA ASP A 41 -10.41 43.05 25.86
C ASP A 41 -10.13 43.54 24.44
N ASN A 42 -9.00 44.21 24.18
CA ASN A 42 -8.62 44.59 22.81
C ASN A 42 -7.95 43.41 22.11
N ALA A 43 -8.49 43.05 20.94
CA ALA A 43 -7.94 42.00 20.09
C ALA A 43 -6.93 42.54 19.07
N SER A 44 -5.83 41.80 18.88
CA SER A 44 -4.88 42.05 17.81
C SER A 44 -5.46 41.72 16.44
N VAL A 45 -4.82 42.24 15.39
CA VAL A 45 -5.02 41.67 14.03
C VAL A 45 -4.57 40.19 14.07
N PRO A 46 -5.34 39.25 13.49
CA PRO A 46 -4.96 37.84 13.50
C PRO A 46 -3.68 37.58 12.70
N ALA A 47 -2.74 36.85 13.31
CA ALA A 47 -1.63 36.25 12.58
C ALA A 47 -2.07 34.89 11.99
N GLN A 48 -1.80 34.65 10.71
CA GLN A 48 -2.26 33.47 10.00
C GLN A 48 -1.10 32.54 9.61
N LEU A 49 -1.29 31.23 9.77
CA LEU A 49 -0.38 30.19 9.31
C LEU A 49 -1.15 29.13 8.51
N LEU A 50 -0.76 28.92 7.25
CA LEU A 50 -1.28 27.84 6.43
C LEU A 50 -0.37 26.60 6.57
N VAL A 51 -0.96 25.46 6.90
CA VAL A 51 -0.25 24.19 7.01
C VAL A 51 -0.91 23.16 6.10
N THR A 52 -0.11 22.54 5.24
CA THR A 52 -0.56 21.42 4.40
C THR A 52 -0.03 20.12 4.96
N VAL A 53 -0.95 19.23 5.33
CA VAL A 53 -0.64 17.87 5.77
C VAL A 53 -0.74 16.95 4.57
N LEU A 54 0.38 16.32 4.19
CA LEU A 54 0.45 15.42 3.04
C LEU A 54 0.00 14.00 3.42
N ASN A 55 -0.51 13.27 2.42
CA ASN A 55 -0.72 11.83 2.55
C ASN A 55 0.64 11.14 2.80
N PRO A 56 0.67 10.08 3.63
CA PRO A 56 1.86 9.23 3.69
C PRO A 56 2.14 8.61 2.32
N PRO A 57 3.41 8.35 1.97
CA PRO A 57 3.73 7.65 0.74
C PRO A 57 3.14 6.23 0.75
N PRO A 58 2.80 5.67 -0.43
CA PRO A 58 2.34 4.29 -0.51
C PRO A 58 3.41 3.32 0.01
N PRO A 59 3.00 2.15 0.53
CA PRO A 59 3.96 1.14 0.96
C PRO A 59 4.80 0.65 -0.24
N PRO A 60 6.04 0.19 0.01
CA PRO A 60 6.87 -0.39 -1.05
C PRO A 60 6.19 -1.62 -1.65
N PRO A 61 6.43 -1.92 -2.95
CA PRO A 61 5.91 -3.13 -3.56
C PRO A 61 6.42 -4.39 -2.84
N PRO A 62 5.64 -5.48 -2.85
CA PRO A 62 6.10 -6.74 -2.29
C PRO A 62 7.35 -7.24 -3.03
N PRO A 63 8.24 -8.01 -2.36
CA PRO A 63 9.40 -8.60 -3.00
C PRO A 63 9.00 -9.47 -4.20
N ASN A 64 9.82 -9.49 -5.25
CA ASN A 64 9.66 -10.45 -6.34
C ASN A 64 9.70 -11.88 -5.76
N GLN A 65 8.60 -12.60 -5.89
CA GLN A 65 8.58 -14.02 -5.56
C GLN A 65 9.24 -14.81 -6.69
N PRO A 66 10.06 -15.84 -6.37
CA PRO A 66 10.52 -16.78 -7.38
C PRO A 66 9.32 -17.39 -8.13
N PRO A 67 9.47 -17.72 -9.42
CA PRO A 67 8.44 -18.47 -10.11
C PRO A 67 8.11 -19.75 -9.33
N PRO A 68 6.83 -20.16 -9.28
CA PRO A 68 6.45 -21.41 -8.64
C PRO A 68 7.25 -22.55 -9.27
N PRO A 69 7.63 -23.57 -8.47
CA PRO A 69 8.36 -24.71 -9.01
C PRO A 69 7.59 -25.32 -10.18
N PRO A 70 8.28 -25.81 -11.22
CA PRO A 70 7.62 -26.49 -12.32
C PRO A 70 6.75 -27.63 -11.76
N PRO A 71 5.58 -27.90 -12.37
CA PRO A 71 4.76 -29.04 -11.98
C PRO A 71 5.63 -30.29 -11.93
N PRO A 72 5.44 -31.20 -10.95
CA PRO A 72 6.08 -32.49 -10.96
C PRO A 72 5.88 -33.09 -12.34
N GLY A 73 6.98 -33.34 -13.05
CA GLY A 73 6.96 -33.71 -14.45
C GLY A 73 5.96 -34.83 -14.66
N GLY A 74 4.82 -34.50 -15.26
CA GLY A 74 3.91 -35.49 -15.82
C GLY A 74 4.73 -36.19 -16.89
N GLY A 75 5.14 -37.43 -16.60
CA GLY A 75 6.02 -38.23 -17.44
C GLY A 75 5.56 -38.15 -18.88
N ARG A 76 6.30 -37.38 -19.70
CA ARG A 76 6.23 -37.54 -21.14
C ARG A 76 6.86 -38.89 -21.41
N PHE A 77 6.02 -39.89 -21.68
CA PHE A 77 6.42 -41.09 -22.41
C PHE A 77 6.77 -40.65 -23.84
N GLY A 78 7.92 -40.00 -23.97
CA GLY A 78 8.55 -39.75 -25.26
C GLY A 78 9.01 -41.09 -25.79
N ILE A 79 8.31 -41.60 -26.79
CA ILE A 79 8.75 -42.73 -27.63
C ILE A 79 9.95 -42.36 -28.53
N ASP A 80 10.69 -41.29 -28.23
CA ASP A 80 11.85 -40.86 -29.01
C ASP A 80 13.15 -41.37 -28.36
N LYS A 81 13.40 -42.66 -28.60
CA LYS A 81 14.66 -43.21 -29.13
C LYS A 81 14.67 -44.72 -28.86
N THR A 82 14.60 -45.46 -29.98
CA THR A 82 14.49 -46.92 -30.06
C THR A 82 13.12 -47.46 -29.69
N VAL A 83 12.19 -47.35 -30.64
CA VAL A 83 11.04 -48.27 -30.69
C VAL A 83 11.61 -49.67 -30.94
N VAL A 84 11.74 -50.48 -29.90
CA VAL A 84 11.79 -51.94 -30.10
C VAL A 84 10.39 -52.33 -30.55
N LEU A 85 10.21 -52.48 -31.86
CA LEU A 85 8.96 -53.00 -32.39
C LEU A 85 8.86 -54.46 -31.94
N ASP A 86 7.95 -54.74 -31.01
CA ASP A 86 7.52 -56.11 -30.78
C ASP A 86 7.07 -56.70 -32.14
N PRO A 87 7.65 -57.82 -32.61
CA PRO A 87 7.31 -58.39 -33.91
C PRO A 87 5.82 -58.73 -34.04
N ASN A 88 5.14 -58.98 -32.92
CA ASN A 88 3.72 -59.25 -32.86
C ASN A 88 2.84 -58.01 -33.10
N LEU A 89 3.38 -56.81 -32.91
CA LEU A 89 2.63 -55.55 -33.10
C LEU A 89 2.53 -55.16 -34.58
N LEU A 90 3.48 -55.59 -35.42
CA LEU A 90 3.40 -55.43 -36.88
C LEU A 90 2.25 -56.25 -37.50
N ASN A 91 1.92 -57.40 -36.93
CA ASN A 91 0.89 -58.28 -37.47
C ASN A 91 -0.54 -57.75 -37.23
N ARG A 92 -0.72 -56.84 -36.26
CA ARG A 92 -2.02 -56.23 -35.97
C ARG A 92 -2.34 -55.01 -36.85
N LEU A 93 -1.35 -54.44 -37.53
CA LEU A 93 -1.55 -53.29 -38.42
C LEU A 93 -1.84 -53.67 -39.88
N ARG A 94 -1.59 -54.94 -40.29
CA ARG A 94 -1.71 -55.39 -41.69
C ARG A 94 -3.10 -55.89 -42.11
N THR A 95 -4.05 -56.06 -41.19
CA THR A 95 -5.39 -56.61 -41.51
C THR A 95 -6.46 -55.55 -41.76
N ARG A 96 -6.10 -54.26 -41.77
CA ARG A 96 -7.06 -53.15 -41.94
C ARG A 96 -6.94 -52.45 -43.29
N THR A 97 -6.73 -53.21 -44.38
CA THR A 97 -6.99 -52.74 -45.76
C THR A 97 -7.42 -53.94 -46.60
N ASN A 98 -8.72 -54.21 -46.65
CA ASN A 98 -9.46 -54.69 -47.83
C ASN A 98 -10.94 -54.87 -47.43
N GLY A 99 -11.79 -54.07 -48.05
CA GLY A 99 -13.23 -53.94 -47.84
C GLY A 99 -13.68 -52.65 -48.48
#